data_AF-A0A3S3EDR3-F1
#
_entry.id   AF-A0A3S3EDR3-F1
#
_cell.length_a   1.000
_cell.length_b   1.000
_cell.length_c   1.000
_cell.angle_alpha   90.00
_cell.angle_beta   90.00
_cell.angle_gamma   90.00
#
_symmetry.space_group_name_H-M   'P 1'
#
loop_
_entity.id
_entity.type
_entity.pdbx_description
1 polymer ?
#
loop_
_entity_poly.entity_id
_entity_poly.type
_entity_poly.pdbx_seq_one_letter_code
_entity_poly.pdbx_strand_id
1 'polypeptide(L)' 'MQTDVSDLDQLQSAYKAAVEDWIAAIREEEELASVNHSIAEIDKWEAAHFKEDEVRDRVLELKKKYEDALRKEQFGF' A
#
# COMPACT_ATOMS: atom_id res chain seq x y z
N MET A 1 -17.04 -7.50 -22.21
CA MET A 1 -15.90 -6.59 -22.45
C MET A 1 -14.69 -7.31 -21.89
N GLN A 2 -13.79 -7.78 -22.77
CA GLN A 2 -12.49 -8.32 -22.38
C GLN A 2 -11.76 -7.24 -21.58
N THR A 3 -11.20 -7.59 -20.43
CA THR A 3 -10.27 -6.69 -19.76
C THR A 3 -8.98 -6.81 -20.57
N ASP A 4 -8.60 -5.75 -21.28
CA ASP A 4 -7.39 -5.79 -22.11
C ASP A 4 -6.20 -6.16 -21.21
N VAL A 5 -5.32 -7.06 -21.68
CA VAL A 5 -4.16 -7.52 -20.89
C VAL A 5 -3.31 -6.32 -20.43
N SER A 6 -3.29 -5.24 -21.23
CA SER A 6 -2.65 -3.96 -20.88
C SER A 6 -3.27 -3.27 -19.65
N ASP A 7 -4.58 -3.41 -19.42
CA ASP A 7 -5.24 -2.85 -18.23
C ASP A 7 -4.87 -3.65 -16.97
N LEU A 8 -4.76 -4.97 -17.08
CA LEU A 8 -4.30 -5.83 -15.99
C LEU A 8 -2.84 -5.54 -15.61
N ASP A 9 -1.97 -5.35 -16.60
CA ASP A 9 -0.56 -5.00 -16.36
C ASP A 9 -0.41 -3.62 -15.68
N GLN A 10 -1.25 -2.65 -16.07
CA GLN A 10 -1.30 -1.34 -15.41
C GLN A 10 -1.77 -1.46 -13.95
N LEU A 11 -2.83 -2.21 -13.69
CA LEU A 11 -3.34 -2.44 -12.33
C LEU A 11 -2.31 -3.17 -11.45
N GLN A 12 -1.63 -4.18 -12.00
CA GLN A 12 -0.55 -4.87 -11.31
C GLN A 12 0.60 -3.90 -10.97
N SER A 13 1.02 -3.08 -11.93
CA SER A 13 2.12 -2.14 -11.76
C SER A 13 1.78 -1.07 -10.73
N ALA A 14 0.55 -0.55 -10.75
CA ALA A 14 0.06 0.40 -9.76
C ALA A 14 0.02 -0.21 -8.34
N TYR A 15 -0.47 -1.45 -8.20
CA TYR A 15 -0.45 -2.17 -6.93
C TYR A 15 0.99 -2.36 -6.42
N LYS A 16 1.91 -2.81 -7.28
CA LYS A 16 3.33 -2.99 -6.90
C LYS A 16 3.98 -1.68 -6.46
N ALA A 17 3.76 -0.59 -7.18
CA ALA A 17 4.28 0.72 -6.80
C ALA A 17 3.76 1.16 -5.42
N ALA A 18 2.46 1.00 -5.15
CA ALA A 18 1.90 1.32 -3.84
C ALA A 18 2.44 0.42 -2.71
N VAL A 19 2.74 -0.85 -3.01
CA VAL A 19 3.38 -1.75 -2.03
C VAL A 19 4.80 -1.28 -1.69
N GLU A 20 5.58 -0.81 -2.66
CA GLU A 20 6.90 -0.23 -2.38
C GLU A 20 6.80 1.03 -1.53
N ASP A 21 5.82 1.91 -1.81
CA ASP A 21 5.54 3.09 -0.98
C ASP A 21 5.17 2.69 0.46
N TRP A 22 4.39 1.61 0.62
CA TRP A 22 4.01 1.09 1.94
C TRP A 22 5.19 0.50 2.70
N ILE A 23 6.07 -0.24 2.03
CA ILE A 23 7.31 -0.75 2.62
C ILE A 23 8.20 0.40 3.07
N ALA A 24 8.28 1.48 2.28
CA ALA A 24 9.03 2.67 2.65
C ALA A 24 8.43 3.33 3.92
N ALA A 25 7.11 3.46 4.01
CA ALA A 25 6.45 4.01 5.19
C ALA A 25 6.68 3.15 6.45
N ILE A 26 6.61 1.82 6.34
CA ILE A 26 6.93 0.90 7.44
C ILE A 26 8.38 1.06 7.90
N ARG A 27 9.32 1.22 6.97
CA ARG A 27 10.75 1.45 7.30
C ARG A 27 10.94 2.79 8.00
N GLU A 28 10.29 3.86 7.54
CA GLU A 28 10.33 5.16 8.22
C GLU A 28 9.77 5.08 9.65
N GLU A 29 8.66 4.35 9.85
CA GLU A 29 8.11 4.11 11.19
C GLU A 29 9.08 3.30 12.06
N GLU A 30 9.69 2.24 11.53
CA GLU A 30 10.65 1.39 12.23
C GLU A 30 11.91 2.15 12.65
N GLU A 31 12.42 3.05 11.82
CA GLU A 31 13.58 3.90 12.14
C GLU A 31 13.33 4.82 13.34
N LEU A 32 12.07 5.21 13.57
CA LEU A 32 11.67 6.04 14.71
C LEU A 32 11.54 5.26 16.02
N ALA A 33 11.43 3.93 15.96
CA ALA A 33 11.43 3.04 17.12
C ALA A 33 12.84 2.98 17.73
N SER A 34 13.23 4.04 18.43
CA SER A 34 14.57 4.22 18.99
C SER A 34 14.61 3.99 20.51
N VAL A 35 15.82 3.83 21.05
CA VAL A 35 16.07 3.77 22.51
C VAL A 35 15.91 5.14 23.21
N ASN A 36 15.55 6.20 22.47
CA ASN A 36 15.34 7.52 23.03
C ASN A 36 13.93 7.65 23.63
N HIS A 37 13.84 7.61 24.96
CA HIS A 37 12.58 7.61 25.71
C HIS A 37 11.92 9.00 25.86
N SER A 38 12.09 9.90 24.87
CA SER A 38 11.49 11.23 24.91
C SER A 38 10.08 11.24 24.33
N ILE A 39 9.18 12.01 24.92
CA ILE A 39 7.79 12.17 24.45
C ILE A 39 7.75 12.67 22.99
N ALA A 40 8.66 13.57 22.62
CA ALA A 40 8.72 14.11 21.25
C ALA A 40 9.06 13.04 20.19
N GLU A 41 9.80 11.99 20.55
CA GLU A 41 10.08 10.87 19.64
C GLU A 41 8.90 9.91 19.57
N ILE A 42 8.16 9.73 20.68
CA ILE A 42 6.89 8.98 20.70
C ILE A 42 5.87 9.65 19.78
N ASP A 43 5.68 10.97 19.90
CA ASP A 43 4.72 11.72 19.07
C ASP A 43 5.04 11.57 17.56
N LYS A 44 6.33 11.57 17.19
CA LYS A 44 6.77 11.35 15.80
C LYS A 44 6.48 9.93 15.34
N TRP A 45 6.73 8.95 16.20
CA TRP A 45 6.47 7.54 15.88
C TRP A 45 4.96 7.28 15.70
N GLU A 46 4.12 7.85 16.57
CA GLU A 46 2.66 7.80 16.41
C GLU A 46 2.20 8.48 15.11
N ALA A 47 2.78 9.64 14.76
CA ALA A 47 2.50 10.30 13.49
C ALA A 47 2.92 9.45 12.27
N ALA A 48 4.05 8.74 12.34
CA ALA A 48 4.51 7.85 11.28
C ALA A 48 3.59 6.64 11.10
N HIS A 49 3.05 6.10 12.19
CA HIS A 49 2.04 5.03 12.13
C HIS A 49 0.78 5.47 11.37
N PHE A 50 0.28 6.69 11.58
CA PHE A 50 -0.86 7.20 10.80
C PHE A 50 -0.53 7.33 9.30
N LYS A 51 0.69 7.73 8.96
CA LYS A 51 1.15 7.78 7.56
C LYS A 51 1.23 6.38 6.95
N GLU A 52 1.70 5.38 7.70
CA GLU A 52 1.71 3.98 7.26
C GLU A 52 0.29 3.48 6.95
N ASP A 53 -0.67 3.75 7.84
CA ASP A 53 -2.06 3.32 7.69
C ASP A 53 -2.72 3.96 6.45
N GLU A 54 -2.50 5.26 6.21
CA GLU A 54 -2.99 5.94 5.00
C GLU A 54 -2.44 5.31 3.70
N VAL A 55 -1.15 4.94 3.70
CA VAL A 55 -0.53 4.30 2.53
C VAL A 55 -1.05 2.86 2.38
N ARG A 56 -1.26 2.15 3.48
CA ARG A 56 -1.82 0.80 3.50
C ARG A 56 -3.22 0.76 2.90
N ASP A 57 -4.09 1.73 3.24
CA ASP A 57 -5.43 1.83 2.67
C ASP A 57 -5.40 1.92 1.14
N ARG A 58 -4.46 2.70 0.60
CA ARG A 58 -4.25 2.79 -0.85
C ARG A 58 -3.80 1.46 -1.46
N VAL A 59 -2.92 0.72 -0.79
CA VAL A 59 -2.50 -0.63 -1.23
C VAL A 59 -3.70 -1.58 -1.28
N LEU A 60 -4.55 -1.56 -0.25
CA LEU A 60 -5.74 -2.42 -0.17
C LEU A 60 -6.75 -2.09 -1.28
N GLU A 61 -6.96 -0.80 -1.56
CA GLU A 61 -7.82 -0.37 -2.67
C GLU A 61 -7.30 -0.87 -4.02
N LEU A 62 -6.01 -0.69 -4.30
CA LEU A 62 -5.39 -1.11 -5.57
C LEU A 62 -5.36 -2.63 -5.70
N LYS A 63 -5.11 -3.34 -4.61
CA LYS A 63 -5.20 -4.80 -4.56
C LYS A 63 -6.58 -5.27 -4.96
N LYS A 64 -7.63 -4.68 -4.36
CA LYS A 64 -9.01 -5.03 -4.69
C LYS A 64 -9.32 -4.78 -6.16
N LYS A 65 -8.95 -3.63 -6.71
CA LYS A 65 -9.16 -3.32 -8.15
C LYS A 65 -8.48 -4.35 -9.05
N TYR A 66 -7.23 -4.72 -8.73
CA TYR A 66 -6.50 -5.72 -9.49
C TYR A 66 -7.12 -7.11 -9.37
N GLU A 67 -7.51 -7.54 -8.17
CA GLU A 67 -8.19 -8.83 -7.97
C GLU A 67 -9.54 -8.90 -8.68
N ASP A 68 -10.34 -7.83 -8.62
CA ASP A 68 -11.64 -7.76 -9.28
C ASP A 68 -11.48 -7.83 -10.81
N ALA A 69 -10.49 -7.14 -11.37
CA ALA A 69 -10.15 -7.24 -12.78
C ALA A 69 -9.69 -8.64 -13.19
N LEU A 70 -8.84 -9.29 -12.38
CA LEU A 70 -8.42 -10.67 -12.60
C LEU A 70 -9.61 -11.65 -12.58
N ARG A 71 -10.51 -11.51 -11.60
CA ARG A 71 -11.71 -12.35 -11.51
C ARG A 71 -12.62 -12.13 -12.70
N LYS A 72 -12.82 -10.88 -13.12
CA LYS A 72 -13.60 -10.56 -14.32
C LYS A 72 -13.03 -11.20 -15.58
N GLU A 73 -11.71 -11.15 -15.77
CA GLU A 73 -11.07 -11.77 -16.93
C GLU A 73 -11.22 -13.30 -16.91
N GLN A 74 -11.07 -13.93 -15.74
CA GLN A 74 -11.12 -15.39 -15.63
C GLN A 74 -12.53 -15.98 -15.64
N PHE A 75 -13.52 -15.24 -15.13
CA PHE A 75 -14.87 -15.76 -14.91
C PHE A 75 -15.97 -15.00 -15.66
N GLY A 76 -15.65 -13.88 -16.32
CA GLY A 76 -16.49 -13.23 -17.32
C GLY A 76 -17.65 -12.38 -16.81
N PHE A 77 -17.68 -11.98 -15.54
CA PHE A 77 -18.72 -11.11 -14.95
C PHE A 77 -18.41 -9.61 -15.07
#